data_AF-A0A9W7A1X0-F1
#
_entry.id   AF-A0A9W7A1X0-F1
#
_cell.length_a   1.000
_cell.length_b   1.000
_cell.length_c   1.000
_cell.angle_alpha   90.00
_cell.angle_beta   90.00
_cell.angle_gamma   90.00
#
_symmetry.space_group_name_H-M   'P 1'
#
loop_
_entity.id
_entity.type
_entity.pdbx_description
1 polymer ?
#
loop_
_entity_poly.entity_id
_entity_poly.type
_entity_poly.pdbx_seq_one_letter_code
_entity_poly.pdbx_strand_id
1 'polypeptide(L)'
;MSNGLVPLIRPLQECRREGELFMGSTTVGAGKLSDVGGDDGLRAIEVKENGRGQTILGSVSGGKDGKVDSVELLELFQSQMNAASFPTSVVERSALLRALWMKMFLNCLINPGCTINGTMNEELLNECLSVQRVVSPQLTIDQDEVKFLFDEVEKTGKNRNSMLQDLEAGRKTEIDFLTGYIRRVGEEHGVDVRRSRELEVRVKDLERVKNTVGT
;
A
#
# COMPACT_ATOMS: atom_id res chain seq x y z
N MET A 1 4.65 -5.66 21.96
CA MET A 1 5.44 -5.28 20.77
C MET A 1 4.56 -5.54 19.55
N SER A 2 4.11 -4.49 18.86
CA SER A 2 3.22 -4.64 17.69
C SER A 2 3.99 -5.17 16.50
N ASN A 3 3.59 -6.31 15.95
CA ASN A 3 4.27 -6.98 14.85
C ASN A 3 3.99 -6.29 13.51
N GLY A 4 4.83 -5.39 13.01
CA GLY A 4 4.71 -4.91 11.62
C GLY A 4 3.53 -3.98 11.36
N LEU A 5 2.97 -4.07 10.16
CA LEU A 5 1.77 -3.36 9.69
C LEU A 5 0.49 -3.67 10.50
N VAL A 6 0.61 -4.36 11.64
CA VAL A 6 -0.50 -4.74 12.51
C VAL A 6 -1.43 -3.59 12.87
N PRO A 7 -1.01 -2.33 13.10
CA PRO A 7 -1.96 -1.26 13.33
C PRO A 7 -2.80 -0.87 12.09
N LEU A 8 -2.34 -1.14 10.86
CA LEU A 8 -3.18 -1.05 9.64
C LEU A 8 -4.16 -2.23 9.54
N ILE A 9 -3.78 -3.36 10.12
CA ILE A 9 -4.53 -4.62 10.07
C ILE A 9 -5.50 -4.75 11.25
N ARG A 10 -5.24 -4.06 12.36
CA ARG A 10 -6.02 -4.12 13.61
C ARG A 10 -7.50 -3.82 13.36
N PRO A 11 -7.90 -2.80 12.57
CA PRO A 11 -9.30 -2.59 12.24
C PRO A 11 -9.93 -3.80 11.53
N LEU A 12 -9.17 -4.49 10.67
CA LEU A 12 -9.62 -5.71 9.98
C LEU A 12 -9.66 -6.94 10.89
N GLN A 13 -8.89 -6.97 11.97
CA GLN A 13 -8.92 -8.01 12.99
C GLN A 13 -10.09 -7.81 13.95
N GLU A 14 -10.37 -6.57 14.35
CA GLU A 14 -11.48 -6.19 15.23
C GLU A 14 -12.85 -6.39 14.57
N CYS A 15 -12.93 -6.27 13.24
CA CYS A 15 -14.15 -6.54 12.47
C CYS A 15 -14.46 -8.05 12.28
N ARG A 16 -13.58 -8.96 12.71
CA ARG A 16 -13.81 -10.42 12.55
C ARG A 16 -14.42 -11.01 13.82
N ARG A 17 -15.50 -11.78 13.63
CA ARG A 17 -16.10 -12.59 14.69
C ARG A 17 -15.30 -13.86 14.99
N GLU A 18 -14.67 -14.47 13.97
CA GLU A 18 -13.76 -15.63 14.04
C GLU A 18 -13.14 -15.86 12.63
N GLY A 19 -11.96 -16.51 12.54
CA GLY A 19 -11.33 -16.95 11.27
C GLY A 19 -9.95 -16.37 10.96
N GLU A 20 -9.18 -17.07 10.11
CA GLU A 20 -7.85 -16.62 9.67
C GLU A 20 -7.91 -15.38 8.76
N LEU A 21 -6.88 -14.55 8.85
CA LEU A 21 -6.71 -13.36 8.02
C LEU A 21 -5.58 -13.61 7.01
N PHE A 22 -5.95 -13.55 5.73
CA PHE A 22 -5.02 -13.52 4.63
C PHE A 22 -4.84 -12.10 4.12
N MET A 23 -3.66 -11.82 3.58
CA MET A 23 -3.35 -10.57 2.91
C MET A 23 -2.65 -10.84 1.61
N GLY A 24 -2.70 -9.85 0.72
CA GLY A 24 -1.92 -9.85 -0.49
C GLY A 24 -1.44 -8.47 -0.89
N SER A 25 -0.48 -8.47 -1.79
CA SER A 25 0.00 -7.29 -2.50
C SER A 25 0.01 -7.61 -3.98
N THR A 26 -0.37 -6.65 -4.81
CA THR A 26 -0.36 -6.81 -6.27
C THR A 26 0.48 -5.72 -6.93
N THR A 27 1.24 -6.12 -7.94
CA THR A 27 1.94 -5.21 -8.85
C THR A 27 1.20 -5.06 -10.18
N VAL A 28 0.06 -5.73 -10.35
CA VAL A 28 -0.81 -5.56 -11.53
C VAL A 28 -1.37 -4.14 -11.51
N GLY A 29 -1.11 -3.39 -12.58
CA GLY A 29 -1.58 -2.01 -12.72
C GLY A 29 -2.89 -1.94 -13.49
N ALA A 30 -3.89 -1.27 -12.94
CA ALA A 30 -5.14 -0.96 -13.64
C ALA A 30 -5.50 0.52 -13.47
N GLY A 31 -6.00 1.15 -14.53
CA GLY A 31 -6.50 2.52 -14.49
C GLY A 31 -7.88 2.62 -15.10
N LYS A 32 -8.78 3.34 -14.45
CA LYS A 32 -10.08 3.70 -15.03
C LYS A 32 -9.86 4.70 -16.18
N LEU A 33 -10.41 4.38 -17.36
CA LEU A 33 -10.36 5.25 -18.53
C LEU A 33 -11.59 6.15 -18.61
N SER A 34 -12.78 5.57 -18.57
CA SER A 34 -14.04 6.29 -18.77
C SER A 34 -15.22 5.61 -18.07
N ASP A 35 -16.24 6.39 -17.73
CA ASP A 35 -17.57 5.87 -17.47
C ASP A 35 -18.30 5.76 -18.81
N VAL A 36 -18.75 4.54 -19.14
CA VAL A 36 -19.55 4.28 -20.34
C VAL A 36 -21.00 4.13 -19.89
N GLY A 37 -21.81 5.16 -20.14
CA GLY A 37 -23.25 5.09 -19.95
C GLY A 37 -23.92 4.53 -21.19
N GLY A 38 -24.62 3.40 -21.07
CA GLY A 38 -25.58 2.95 -22.07
C GLY A 38 -26.96 3.55 -21.81
N ASP A 39 -27.72 3.84 -22.87
CA ASP A 39 -29.14 4.25 -22.79
C ASP A 39 -30.05 3.18 -22.14
N ASP A 40 -29.51 1.99 -21.89
CA ASP A 40 -30.14 0.84 -21.24
C ASP A 40 -30.07 0.88 -19.69
N GLY A 41 -29.47 1.92 -19.11
CA GLY A 41 -29.33 2.08 -17.66
C GLY A 41 -28.18 1.27 -17.05
N LEU A 42 -27.36 0.61 -17.87
CA LEU A 42 -26.13 -0.04 -17.41
C LEU A 42 -24.99 0.99 -17.35
N ARG A 43 -24.35 1.10 -16.18
CA ARG A 43 -23.07 1.82 -16.03
C ARG A 43 -21.94 0.82 -16.22
N ALA A 44 -21.24 0.94 -17.35
CA ALA A 44 -19.99 0.24 -17.58
C ALA A 44 -18.80 1.16 -17.26
N ILE A 45 -17.69 0.56 -16.86
CA ILE A 45 -16.43 1.27 -16.65
C ILE A 45 -15.41 0.66 -17.60
N GLU A 46 -14.76 1.50 -18.38
CA GLU A 46 -13.63 1.09 -19.19
C GLU A 46 -12.36 1.13 -18.34
N VAL A 47 -11.60 0.03 -18.35
CA VAL A 47 -10.37 -0.13 -17.57
C VAL A 47 -9.23 -0.48 -18.51
N LYS A 48 -8.09 0.18 -18.33
CA LYS A 48 -6.84 -0.14 -18.99
C LYS A 48 -5.92 -0.92 -18.06
N GLU A 49 -5.42 -2.05 -18.52
CA GLU A 49 -4.28 -2.73 -17.90
C GLU A 49 -3.01 -1.91 -18.19
N ASN A 50 -2.38 -1.38 -17.14
CA ASN A 50 -1.23 -0.49 -17.21
C ASN A 50 0.11 -1.21 -16.93
N GLY A 51 0.06 -2.50 -16.60
CA GLY A 51 1.26 -3.30 -16.39
C GLY A 51 0.92 -4.71 -15.95
N ARG A 52 1.57 -5.69 -16.58
CA ARG A 52 1.54 -7.08 -16.13
C ARG A 52 2.37 -7.19 -14.86
N GLY A 53 1.76 -7.75 -13.82
CA GLY A 53 2.38 -7.94 -12.53
C GLY A 53 2.00 -9.28 -11.93
N GLN A 54 2.28 -9.42 -10.65
CA GLN A 54 1.96 -10.60 -9.87
C GLN A 54 1.24 -10.17 -8.60
N THR A 55 0.29 -10.99 -8.19
CA THR A 55 -0.32 -10.91 -6.87
C THR A 55 0.36 -11.94 -5.98
N ILE A 56 0.79 -11.53 -4.80
CA ILE A 56 1.25 -12.47 -3.78
C ILE A 56 0.26 -12.49 -2.64
N LEU A 57 0.09 -13.65 -2.00
CA LEU A 57 -0.86 -13.88 -0.91
C LEU A 57 -0.19 -14.65 0.23
N GLY A 58 -0.64 -14.46 1.45
CA GLY A 58 -0.22 -15.30 2.58
C GLY A 58 -0.97 -14.99 3.87
N SER A 59 -0.72 -15.81 4.89
CA SER A 59 -1.30 -15.63 6.22
C SER A 59 -0.52 -14.61 7.05
N VAL A 60 -1.25 -13.75 7.76
CA VAL A 60 -0.63 -12.75 8.66
C VAL A 60 -0.73 -13.11 10.13
N SER A 61 -1.72 -13.93 10.48
CA SER A 61 -1.83 -14.61 11.75
C SER A 61 -0.81 -15.73 11.74
N GLY A 62 0.26 -15.61 12.54
CA GLY A 62 1.04 -16.78 12.91
C GLY A 62 0.09 -17.67 13.69
N GLY A 63 -0.47 -18.69 13.05
CA GLY A 63 -1.51 -19.52 13.64
C GLY A 63 -1.05 -19.97 15.02
N LYS A 64 -1.86 -19.65 16.05
CA LYS A 64 -1.80 -20.48 17.25
C LYS A 64 -2.29 -21.85 16.79
N ASP A 65 -1.43 -22.84 16.91
CA ASP A 65 -1.77 -24.27 16.78
C ASP A 65 -1.71 -24.91 15.39
N GLY A 66 -1.05 -24.30 14.40
CA GLY A 66 -0.62 -25.02 13.19
C GLY A 66 -1.73 -25.76 12.43
N LYS A 67 -2.97 -25.26 12.46
CA LYS A 67 -4.08 -25.87 11.73
C LYS A 67 -3.89 -25.67 10.22
N VAL A 68 -3.95 -26.80 9.53
CA VAL A 68 -3.65 -27.01 8.10
C VAL A 68 -4.73 -26.42 7.17
N ASP A 69 -5.91 -26.06 7.70
CA ASP A 69 -7.09 -25.64 6.93
C ASP A 69 -6.92 -24.31 6.15
N SER A 70 -5.89 -23.51 6.45
CA SER A 70 -5.68 -22.21 5.81
C SER A 70 -4.79 -22.23 4.57
N VAL A 71 -3.92 -23.23 4.44
CA VAL A 71 -3.07 -23.39 3.26
C VAL A 71 -3.91 -23.83 2.07
N GLU A 72 -4.83 -24.78 2.26
CA GLU A 72 -5.72 -25.27 1.20
C GLU A 72 -6.59 -24.16 0.61
N LEU A 73 -7.10 -23.24 1.44
CA LEU A 73 -7.87 -22.09 0.98
C LEU A 73 -7.03 -21.11 0.15
N LEU A 74 -5.79 -20.85 0.58
CA LEU A 74 -4.85 -20.01 -0.16
C LEU A 74 -4.47 -20.65 -1.51
N GLU A 75 -4.22 -21.95 -1.53
CA GLU A 75 -3.91 -22.70 -2.74
C GLU A 75 -5.09 -22.78 -3.70
N LEU A 76 -6.31 -22.98 -3.18
CA LEU A 76 -7.53 -22.92 -3.98
C LEU A 76 -7.71 -21.53 -4.60
N PHE A 77 -7.55 -20.47 -3.81
CA PHE A 77 -7.65 -19.09 -4.31
C PHE A 77 -6.59 -18.82 -5.39
N GLN A 78 -5.34 -19.22 -5.16
CA GLN A 78 -4.27 -19.12 -6.13
C GLN A 78 -4.65 -19.84 -7.44
N SER A 79 -5.17 -21.07 -7.36
CA SER A 79 -5.57 -21.86 -8.53
C SER A 79 -6.65 -21.15 -9.34
N GLN A 80 -7.69 -20.63 -8.68
CA GLN A 80 -8.79 -19.91 -9.35
C GLN A 80 -8.30 -18.61 -10.02
N MET A 81 -7.44 -17.84 -9.35
CA MET A 81 -6.88 -16.61 -9.93
C MET A 81 -6.00 -16.89 -11.14
N ASN A 82 -5.13 -17.90 -11.06
CA ASN A 82 -4.27 -18.30 -12.17
C ASN A 82 -5.09 -18.85 -13.35
N ALA A 83 -6.16 -19.62 -13.10
CA ALA A 83 -7.08 -20.07 -14.14
C ALA A 83 -7.79 -18.88 -14.83
N ALA A 84 -8.06 -17.81 -14.08
CA ALA A 84 -8.57 -16.54 -14.60
C ALA A 84 -7.49 -15.61 -15.19
N SER A 85 -6.25 -16.10 -15.39
CA SER A 85 -5.12 -15.34 -15.94
C SER A 85 -4.66 -14.15 -15.08
N PHE A 86 -4.90 -14.20 -13.77
CA PHE A 86 -4.31 -13.28 -12.79
C PHE A 86 -3.13 -13.96 -12.08
N PRO A 87 -1.87 -13.69 -12.48
CA PRO A 87 -0.71 -14.35 -11.90
C PRO A 87 -0.69 -14.15 -10.38
N THR A 88 -0.83 -15.25 -9.66
CA THR A 88 -1.00 -15.26 -8.21
C THR A 88 -0.09 -16.32 -7.58
N SER A 89 0.54 -15.98 -6.45
CA SER A 89 1.40 -16.91 -5.71
C SER A 89 1.20 -16.80 -4.21
N VAL A 90 1.07 -17.94 -3.54
CA VAL A 90 1.10 -18.04 -2.08
C VAL A 90 2.55 -18.00 -1.62
N VAL A 91 2.83 -17.16 -0.63
CA VAL A 91 4.19 -16.96 -0.09
C VAL A 91 4.19 -17.07 1.42
N GLU A 92 5.37 -17.41 1.94
CA GLU A 92 5.63 -17.41 3.38
C GLU A 92 5.39 -16.04 4.01
N ARG A 93 5.02 -16.03 5.29
CA ARG A 93 4.68 -14.82 6.03
C ARG A 93 5.78 -13.75 5.99
N SER A 94 7.05 -14.15 6.06
CA SER A 94 8.19 -13.23 6.00
C SER A 94 8.28 -12.53 4.64
N ALA A 95 8.08 -13.28 3.55
CA ALA A 95 8.06 -12.74 2.18
C ALA A 95 6.85 -11.83 1.96
N LEU A 96 5.67 -12.18 2.48
CA LEU A 96 4.49 -11.32 2.44
C LEU A 96 4.74 -9.99 3.17
N LEU A 97 5.23 -10.04 4.41
CA LEU A 97 5.53 -8.84 5.19
C LEU A 97 6.57 -7.97 4.49
N ARG A 98 7.62 -8.57 3.93
CA ARG A 98 8.63 -7.87 3.12
C ARG A 98 7.98 -7.10 1.98
N ALA A 99 7.18 -7.77 1.16
CA ALA A 99 6.52 -7.15 0.02
C ALA A 99 5.54 -6.03 0.41
N LEU A 100 4.79 -6.20 1.51
CA LEU A 100 3.89 -5.16 2.01
C LEU A 100 4.66 -3.92 2.48
N TRP A 101 5.78 -4.09 3.18
CA TRP A 101 6.66 -2.98 3.56
C TRP A 101 7.26 -2.28 2.34
N MET A 102 7.79 -3.04 1.37
CA MET A 102 8.33 -2.49 0.12
C MET A 102 7.27 -1.69 -0.66
N LYS A 103 6.03 -2.21 -0.74
CA LYS A 103 4.91 -1.51 -1.37
C LYS A 103 4.55 -0.23 -0.61
N MET A 104 4.52 -0.28 0.72
CA MET A 104 4.26 0.90 1.53
C MET A 104 5.36 1.96 1.34
N PHE A 105 6.64 1.56 1.29
CA PHE A 105 7.74 2.49 1.00
C PHE A 105 7.56 3.17 -0.34
N LEU A 106 7.32 2.42 -1.42
CA LEU A 106 7.06 3.01 -2.74
C LEU A 106 5.91 4.02 -2.70
N ASN A 107 4.79 3.64 -2.08
CA ASN A 107 3.63 4.53 -1.97
C ASN A 107 3.93 5.78 -1.11
N CYS A 108 4.69 5.66 -0.02
CA CYS A 108 5.13 6.80 0.79
C CYS A 108 6.08 7.71 0.00
N LEU A 109 7.00 7.17 -0.80
CA LEU A 109 7.97 7.97 -1.54
C LEU A 109 7.37 8.67 -2.75
N ILE A 110 6.54 7.96 -3.50
CA ILE A 110 5.95 8.45 -4.74
C ILE A 110 4.78 9.37 -4.44
N ASN A 111 3.80 8.92 -3.64
CA ASN A 111 2.50 9.59 -3.61
C ASN A 111 2.58 11.02 -3.05
N PRO A 112 3.01 11.29 -1.80
CA PRO A 112 3.05 12.66 -1.28
C PRO A 112 4.14 13.52 -1.94
N GLY A 113 5.36 13.00 -2.12
CA GLY A 113 6.49 13.76 -2.66
C GLY A 113 6.24 14.23 -4.10
N CYS A 114 5.79 13.32 -4.96
CA CYS A 114 5.48 13.65 -6.35
C CYS A 114 4.20 14.48 -6.47
N THR A 115 3.21 14.30 -5.59
CA THR A 115 2.00 15.13 -5.58
C THR A 115 2.28 16.59 -5.21
N ILE A 116 3.18 16.84 -4.26
CA ILE A 116 3.46 18.20 -3.79
C ILE A 116 4.48 18.90 -4.72
N ASN A 117 5.59 18.24 -5.03
CA ASN A 117 6.74 18.89 -5.67
C ASN A 117 7.23 18.19 -6.94
N GLY A 118 6.66 17.04 -7.32
CA GLY A 118 7.15 16.24 -8.44
C GLY A 118 8.51 15.55 -8.18
N THR A 119 8.97 15.49 -6.92
CA THR A 119 10.28 14.94 -6.54
C THR A 119 10.18 13.86 -5.47
N MET A 120 11.12 12.91 -5.53
CA MET A 120 11.36 11.95 -4.45
C MET A 120 11.79 12.67 -3.16
N ASN A 121 11.57 12.00 -2.02
CA ASN A 121 11.99 12.48 -0.72
C ASN A 121 12.80 11.40 0.03
N GLU A 122 14.11 11.47 -0.07
CA GLU A 122 15.02 10.48 0.54
C GLU A 122 14.93 10.46 2.07
N GLU A 123 14.72 11.62 2.69
CA GLU A 123 14.52 11.74 4.14
C GLU A 123 13.31 10.91 4.59
N LEU A 124 12.25 10.88 3.78
CA LEU A 124 11.08 10.06 4.08
C LEU A 124 11.39 8.56 4.02
N LEU A 125 12.27 8.12 3.12
CA LEU A 125 12.69 6.70 3.09
C LEU A 125 13.42 6.33 4.38
N ASN A 126 14.31 7.20 4.86
CA ASN A 126 15.05 6.97 6.10
C ASN A 126 14.12 6.85 7.32
N GLU A 127 13.08 7.69 7.40
CA GLU A 127 12.05 7.59 8.43
C GLU A 127 11.27 6.28 8.31
N CYS A 128 10.83 5.92 7.10
CA CYS A 128 10.12 4.67 6.84
C CYS A 128 10.94 3.44 7.25
N LEU A 129 12.22 3.40 6.89
CA LEU A 129 13.14 2.32 7.26
C LEU A 129 13.36 2.28 8.78
N SER A 130 13.49 3.44 9.44
CA SER A 130 13.66 3.51 10.90
C SER A 130 12.43 2.97 11.63
N VAL A 131 11.23 3.37 11.19
CA VAL A 131 9.96 2.85 11.71
C VAL A 131 9.82 1.35 11.44
N GLN A 132 10.17 0.89 10.24
CA GLN A 132 10.13 -0.53 9.91
C GLN A 132 11.07 -1.35 10.80
N ARG A 133 12.28 -0.88 11.07
CA ARG A 133 13.25 -1.58 11.93
C ARG A 133 12.76 -1.74 13.36
N VAL A 134 12.10 -0.74 13.94
CA VAL A 134 11.58 -0.85 15.32
C VAL A 134 10.34 -1.75 15.41
N VAL A 135 9.52 -1.79 14.35
CA VAL A 135 8.23 -2.51 14.35
C VAL A 135 8.32 -3.89 13.70
N SER A 136 9.34 -4.16 12.91
CA SER A 136 9.64 -5.45 12.28
C SER A 136 11.14 -5.72 12.27
N PRO A 137 11.80 -5.79 13.44
CA PRO A 137 13.25 -5.98 13.54
C PRO A 137 13.77 -7.28 12.91
N GLN A 138 12.90 -8.27 12.75
CA GLN A 138 13.19 -9.54 12.08
C GLN A 138 13.26 -9.43 10.55
N LEU A 139 12.79 -8.31 9.98
CA LEU A 139 12.82 -8.06 8.55
C LEU A 139 13.93 -7.06 8.24
N THR A 140 14.99 -7.54 7.61
CA THR A 140 16.09 -6.69 7.13
C THR A 140 15.85 -6.32 5.68
N ILE A 141 15.78 -5.01 5.41
CA ILE A 141 15.78 -4.47 4.05
C ILE A 141 17.23 -4.18 3.65
N ASP A 142 17.70 -4.80 2.57
CA ASP A 142 19.09 -4.69 2.13
C ASP A 142 19.32 -3.51 1.16
N GLN A 143 20.57 -3.32 0.75
CA GLN A 143 20.96 -2.21 -0.12
C GLN A 143 20.41 -2.36 -1.54
N ASP A 144 20.23 -3.59 -2.03
CA ASP A 144 19.69 -3.83 -3.36
C ASP A 144 18.19 -3.51 -3.40
N GLU A 145 17.46 -3.83 -2.33
CA GLU A 145 16.07 -3.42 -2.13
C GLU A 145 15.92 -1.91 -2.01
N VAL A 146 16.80 -1.25 -1.26
CA VAL A 146 16.82 0.22 -1.19
C VAL A 146 17.07 0.81 -2.58
N LYS A 147 18.07 0.31 -3.31
CA LYS A 147 18.35 0.74 -4.67
C LYS A 147 17.15 0.52 -5.59
N PHE A 148 16.48 -0.61 -5.48
CA PHE A 148 15.26 -0.89 -6.23
C PHE A 148 14.18 0.16 -5.97
N LEU A 149 13.97 0.59 -4.72
CA LEU A 149 13.02 1.66 -4.40
C LEU A 149 13.37 2.97 -5.12
N PHE A 150 14.64 3.36 -5.13
CA PHE A 150 15.11 4.54 -5.84
C PHE A 150 14.86 4.44 -7.35
N ASP A 151 15.25 3.32 -7.96
CA ASP A 151 15.07 3.09 -9.40
C ASP A 151 13.58 3.14 -9.79
N GLU A 152 12.69 2.58 -8.97
CA GLU A 152 11.25 2.60 -9.23
C GLU A 152 10.64 3.99 -9.06
N VAL A 153 11.06 4.75 -8.04
CA VAL A 153 10.61 6.14 -7.87
C VAL A 153 11.07 7.00 -9.04
N GLU A 154 12.28 6.80 -9.56
CA GLU A 154 12.76 7.55 -10.73
C GLU A 154 11.93 7.24 -11.99
N LYS A 155 11.62 5.95 -12.23
CA LYS A 155 10.81 5.52 -13.37
C LYS A 155 9.37 5.99 -13.28
N THR A 156 8.77 5.96 -12.09
CA THR A 156 7.31 6.08 -11.92
C THR A 156 6.87 7.37 -11.23
N GLY A 157 7.78 8.09 -10.58
CA GLY A 157 7.46 9.29 -9.80
C GLY A 157 6.93 10.47 -10.63
N LYS A 158 7.21 10.49 -11.94
CA LYS A 158 6.65 11.49 -12.87
C LYS A 158 5.28 11.11 -13.42
N ASN A 159 4.83 9.87 -13.19
CA ASN A 159 3.50 9.44 -13.61
C ASN A 159 2.45 10.07 -12.71
N ARG A 160 1.24 10.26 -13.25
CA ARG A 160 0.08 10.72 -12.49
C ARG A 160 -0.31 9.67 -11.44
N ASN A 161 0.23 9.80 -10.24
CA ASN A 161 0.06 8.86 -9.13
C ASN A 161 -1.37 8.94 -8.53
N SER A 162 -1.81 7.89 -7.84
CA SER A 162 -3.20 7.78 -7.35
C SER A 162 -3.61 8.91 -6.41
N MET A 163 -2.71 9.37 -5.53
CA MET A 163 -2.99 10.47 -4.61
C MET A 163 -3.28 11.79 -5.34
N LEU A 164 -2.53 12.09 -6.40
CA LEU A 164 -2.84 13.23 -7.27
C LEU A 164 -4.21 13.07 -7.95
N GLN A 165 -4.54 11.87 -8.42
CA GLN A 165 -5.85 11.59 -9.03
C GLN A 165 -7.01 11.76 -8.04
N ASP A 166 -6.81 11.41 -6.77
CA ASP A 166 -7.78 11.63 -5.71
C ASP A 166 -7.97 13.11 -5.42
N LEU A 167 -6.88 13.89 -5.30
CA LEU A 167 -6.96 15.34 -5.11
C LEU A 167 -7.66 16.05 -6.27
N GLU A 168 -7.35 15.67 -7.51
CA GLU A 168 -7.99 16.24 -8.70
C GLU A 168 -9.49 15.92 -8.79
N ALA A 169 -9.90 14.78 -8.24
CA ALA A 169 -11.28 14.36 -8.18
C ALA A 169 -12.01 14.78 -6.89
N GLY A 170 -11.37 15.57 -6.01
CA GLY A 170 -11.95 15.98 -4.73
C GLY A 170 -12.22 14.82 -3.76
N ARG A 171 -11.51 13.70 -3.91
CA ARG A 171 -11.62 12.55 -3.01
C ARG A 171 -10.60 12.68 -1.89
N LYS A 172 -10.93 12.05 -0.75
CA LYS A 172 -9.97 11.85 0.33
C LYS A 172 -8.84 10.92 -0.17
N THR A 173 -7.59 11.27 0.13
CA THR A 173 -6.41 10.48 -0.24
C THR A 173 -6.10 9.41 0.81
N GLU A 174 -5.19 8.51 0.46
CA GLU A 174 -4.67 7.48 1.37
C GLU A 174 -3.60 7.98 2.36
N ILE A 175 -3.34 9.30 2.44
CA ILE A 175 -2.22 9.86 3.21
C ILE A 175 -2.22 9.44 4.70
N ASP A 176 -3.40 9.33 5.32
CA ASP A 176 -3.58 8.91 6.71
C ASP A 176 -3.04 7.49 6.98
N PHE A 177 -3.14 6.60 5.99
CA PHE A 177 -2.80 5.19 6.07
C PHE A 177 -1.37 4.90 5.58
N LEU A 178 -0.80 5.78 4.77
CA LEU A 178 0.57 5.69 4.29
C LEU A 178 1.51 6.48 5.22
N THR A 179 1.81 7.72 4.86
CA THR A 179 2.72 8.59 5.61
C THR A 179 2.22 8.85 7.04
N GLY A 180 0.91 8.99 7.22
CA GLY A 180 0.32 9.17 8.55
C GLY A 180 0.53 7.95 9.46
N TYR A 181 0.57 6.74 8.91
CA TYR A 181 0.91 5.54 9.67
C TYR A 181 2.37 5.57 10.13
N ILE A 182 3.29 5.87 9.21
CA ILE A 182 4.73 6.02 9.53
C ILE A 182 4.92 7.05 10.66
N ARG A 183 4.27 8.21 10.55
CA ARG A 183 4.33 9.24 11.58
C ARG A 183 3.83 8.72 12.93
N ARG A 184 2.62 8.17 13.00
CA ARG A 184 2.03 7.72 14.28
C ARG A 184 2.89 6.66 14.95
N VAL A 185 3.31 5.65 14.20
CA VAL A 185 4.10 4.54 14.73
C VAL A 185 5.51 5.00 15.12
N GLY A 186 6.12 5.90 14.34
CA GLY A 186 7.41 6.49 14.69
C GLY A 186 7.35 7.31 15.98
N GLU A 187 6.33 8.16 16.14
CA GLU A 187 6.10 8.91 17.38
C GLU A 187 5.92 7.99 18.59
N GLU A 188 5.15 6.89 18.44
CA GLU A 188 4.96 5.89 19.51
C GLU A 188 6.27 5.21 19.94
N HIS A 189 7.24 5.08 19.03
CA HIS A 189 8.52 4.40 19.27
C HIS A 189 9.70 5.37 19.43
N GLY A 190 9.45 6.69 19.49
CA GLY A 190 10.50 7.70 19.66
C GLY A 190 11.42 7.89 18.45
N VAL A 191 10.97 7.51 17.25
CA VAL A 191 11.68 7.75 15.98
C VAL A 191 11.37 9.18 15.49
N ASP A 192 12.39 9.92 15.04
CA ASP A 192 12.17 11.23 14.40
C ASP A 192 11.45 11.01 13.05
N VAL A 193 10.28 11.63 12.92
CA VAL A 193 9.37 11.51 11.77
C VAL A 193 8.93 12.88 11.26
N ARG A 194 9.82 13.87 11.37
CA ARG A 194 9.57 15.26 10.97
C ARG A 194 9.06 15.33 9.53
N ARG A 195 9.70 14.63 8.60
CA ARG A 195 9.37 14.71 7.18
C ARG A 195 8.03 14.07 6.87
N SER A 196 7.72 12.94 7.49
CA SER A 196 6.41 12.30 7.43
C SER A 196 5.32 13.27 7.90
N ARG A 197 5.54 13.95 9.03
CA ARG A 197 4.60 14.95 9.56
C ARG A 197 4.38 16.11 8.59
N GLU A 198 5.46 16.69 8.06
CA GLU A 198 5.36 17.81 7.11
C GLU A 198 4.56 17.44 5.85
N LEU A 199 4.85 16.27 5.26
CA LEU A 199 4.17 15.83 4.05
C LEU A 199 2.71 15.48 4.30
N GLU A 200 2.39 14.81 5.41
CA GLU A 200 1.00 14.51 5.78
C GLU A 200 0.17 15.79 5.89
N VAL A 201 0.70 16.81 6.57
CA VAL A 201 0.02 18.11 6.71
C VAL A 201 -0.19 18.77 5.35
N ARG A 202 0.84 18.81 4.50
CA ARG A 202 0.74 19.41 3.16
C ARG A 202 -0.32 18.75 2.28
N VAL A 203 -0.37 17.42 2.24
CA VAL A 203 -1.40 16.72 1.46
C VAL A 203 -2.79 17.01 2.01
N LYS A 204 -2.96 17.01 3.34
CA LYS A 204 -4.25 17.37 3.97
C LYS A 204 -4.69 18.79 3.67
N ASP A 205 -3.75 19.74 3.59
CA ASP A 205 -4.08 21.10 3.19
C ASP A 205 -4.51 21.17 1.72
N LEU A 206 -3.90 20.39 0.82
CA LEU A 206 -4.34 20.26 -0.57
C LEU A 206 -5.75 19.65 -0.68
N GLU A 207 -6.07 18.63 0.13
CA GLU A 207 -7.42 18.05 0.20
C GLU A 207 -8.46 19.12 0.56
N ARG A 208 -8.17 19.97 1.55
CA ARG A 208 -9.07 21.04 2.00
C ARG A 208 -9.29 22.11 0.93
N VAL A 209 -8.21 22.57 0.29
CA VAL A 209 -8.30 23.61 -0.76
C VAL A 209 -9.18 23.12 -1.92
N LYS A 210 -9.00 21.88 -2.37
CA LYS A 210 -9.78 21.32 -3.48
C LYS A 210 -11.25 21.13 -3.14
N ASN A 211 -11.56 20.72 -1.91
CA ASN A 211 -12.93 20.59 -1.44
C ASN A 211 -13.66 21.94 -1.33
N THR A 212 -12.93 23.05 -1.20
CA THR A 212 -13.50 24.40 -1.09
C THR A 212 -13.74 25.06 -2.46
N VAL A 213 -13.03 24.63 -3.51
CA VAL A 213 -13.15 25.19 -4.88
C VAL A 213 -14.16 24.40 -5.73
N GLY A 214 -14.59 23.22 -5.28
CA GLY A 214 -15.57 22.36 -5.95
C GLY A 214 -17.05 22.61 -5.58
N THR A 215 -17.36 23.66 -4.82
CA THR A 215 -18.71 24.15 -4.51
C THR A 215 -18.99 25.45 -5.25
#